data_AF-A0A7X9DEY0-F1
#
_entry.id   AF-A0A7X9DEY0-F1
#
_cell.length_a   1.000
_cell.length_b   1.000
_cell.length_c   1.000
_cell.angle_alpha   90.00
_cell.angle_beta   90.00
_cell.angle_gamma   90.00
#
_symmetry.space_group_name_H-M   'P 1'
#
loop_
_entity.id
_entity.type
_entity.pdbx_description
1 polymer ?
#
loop_
_entity_poly.entity_id
_entity_poly.type
_entity_poly.pdbx_seq_one_letter_code
_entity_poly.pdbx_strand_id
1 'polypeptide(L)' 'NFLQNDSRDAIIDMTNVEVVDSTILAGFMTLYNNFNNNRRKFRIINANNYVKRVIELASLETFLLEE' A
#
# COMPACT_ATOMS: atom_id res chain seq x y z
N ASN A 1 -5.85 11.35 17.14
CA ASN A 1 -6.39 11.78 15.82
C ASN A 1 -5.29 12.12 14.81
N PHE A 2 -4.24 11.31 14.69
CA PHE A 2 -3.19 11.57 13.69
C PHE A 2 -3.70 11.34 12.26
N LEU A 3 -4.46 10.26 12.02
CA LEU A 3 -4.93 9.92 10.67
C LEU A 3 -6.06 10.81 10.14
N GLN A 4 -6.86 11.44 11.00
CA GLN A 4 -8.05 12.21 10.60
C GLN A 4 -7.76 13.66 10.20
N ASN A 5 -6.70 14.26 10.76
CA ASN A 5 -6.37 15.67 10.54
C ASN A 5 -5.06 15.86 9.75
N ASP A 6 -4.46 14.76 9.28
CA ASP A 6 -3.24 14.78 8.49
C ASP A 6 -3.61 14.78 6.99
N SER A 7 -3.11 15.76 6.26
CA SER A 7 -3.35 15.92 4.81
C SER A 7 -2.23 15.36 3.94
N ARG A 8 -1.17 14.81 4.53
CA ARG A 8 -0.01 14.29 3.80
C ARG A 8 -0.32 12.96 3.13
N ASP A 9 0.39 12.65 2.05
CA ASP A 9 0.39 11.31 1.48
C ASP A 9 1.04 10.29 2.44
N ALA A 10 0.76 9.01 2.22
CA ALA A 10 1.37 7.92 2.97
C ALA A 10 2.21 7.02 2.06
N ILE A 11 3.36 6.61 2.60
CA ILE A 11 4.27 5.68 1.97
C ILE A 11 4.61 4.60 3.00
N ILE A 12 4.52 3.34 2.61
CA ILE A 12 5.01 2.21 3.39
C ILE A 12 6.32 1.72 2.78
N ASP A 13 7.37 1.71 3.58
CA ASP A 13 8.66 1.13 3.21
C ASP A 13 8.70 -0.37 3.57
N MET A 14 8.84 -1.22 2.56
CA MET A 14 8.83 -2.68 2.68
C MET A 14 10.23 -3.29 2.75
N THR A 15 11.29 -2.49 2.94
CA THR A 15 12.69 -2.98 2.96
C THR A 15 12.89 -4.18 3.89
N ASN A 16 12.19 -4.21 5.03
CA ASN A 16 12.30 -5.29 6.03
C ASN A 16 11.11 -6.25 6.02
N VAL A 17 10.25 -6.20 5.00
CA VAL A 17 9.10 -7.09 4.87
C VAL A 17 9.42 -8.17 3.85
N GLU A 18 9.49 -9.41 4.32
CA GLU A 18 9.84 -10.56 3.49
C GLU A 18 8.61 -11.14 2.76
N VAL A 19 7.47 -11.18 3.45
CA VAL A 19 6.25 -11.87 3.01
C VAL A 19 5.03 -11.00 3.26
N VAL A 20 4.06 -11.08 2.36
CA VAL A 20 2.71 -10.55 2.55
C VAL A 20 1.69 -11.65 2.27
N ASP A 21 0.59 -11.63 3.00
CA ASP A 21 -0.54 -12.53 2.78
C ASP A 21 -1.80 -11.73 2.41
N SER A 22 -2.91 -12.44 2.20
CA SER A 22 -4.20 -11.85 1.87
C SER A 22 -4.71 -10.87 2.93
N THR A 23 -4.35 -11.05 4.20
CA THR A 23 -4.76 -10.17 5.30
C THR A 23 -4.05 -8.83 5.20
N ILE A 24 -2.73 -8.86 4.97
CA ILE A 24 -1.92 -7.65 4.78
C ILE A 24 -2.38 -6.90 3.52
N LEU A 25 -2.63 -7.61 2.42
CA LEU A 25 -3.14 -6.99 1.19
C LEU A 25 -4.49 -6.30 1.40
N ALA A 26 -5.42 -6.94 2.12
CA ALA A 26 -6.70 -6.32 2.47
C ALA A 26 -6.51 -5.05 3.32
N GLY A 27 -5.53 -5.06 4.23
CA GLY A 27 -5.10 -3.87 4.97
C GLY A 27 -4.61 -2.76 4.06
N PHE A 28 -3.73 -3.06 3.10
CA PHE A 28 -3.25 -2.08 2.12
C PHE A 28 -4.38 -1.49 1.29
N MET A 29 -5.33 -2.30 0.83
CA MET A 29 -6.48 -1.79 0.07
C MET A 29 -7.41 -0.92 0.91
N THR A 30 -7.56 -1.25 2.20
CA THR A 30 -8.32 -0.41 3.14
C THR A 30 -7.67 0.96 3.31
N LEU A 31 -6.34 0.99 3.47
CA LEU A 31 -5.58 2.24 3.55
C LEU A 31 -5.64 3.03 2.24
N TYR A 32 -5.39 2.37 1.11
CA TYR A 32 -5.49 2.98 -0.22
C TYR A 32 -6.84 3.67 -0.42
N ASN A 33 -7.95 2.97 -0.17
CA ASN A 33 -9.29 3.53 -0.31
C ASN A 33 -9.53 4.71 0.63
N ASN A 34 -9.06 4.62 1.88
CA ASN A 34 -9.19 5.69 2.85
C ASN A 34 -8.45 6.97 2.40
N PHE A 35 -7.21 6.83 1.91
CA PHE A 35 -6.43 7.97 1.43
C PHE A 35 -7.01 8.54 0.13
N ASN A 36 -7.37 7.69 -0.82
CA ASN A 36 -7.93 8.10 -2.11
C ASN A 36 -9.26 8.86 -1.95
N ASN A 37 -10.14 8.43 -1.03
CA ASN A 37 -11.38 9.14 -0.72
C ASN A 37 -11.16 10.56 -0.17
N ASN A 38 -9.98 10.81 0.41
CA ASN A 38 -9.56 12.11 0.91
C ASN A 38 -8.66 12.86 -0.09
N ARG A 39 -8.60 12.42 -1.35
CA ARG A 39 -7.71 12.96 -2.40
C ARG A 39 -6.22 12.93 -2.03
N ARG A 40 -5.82 11.94 -1.23
CA ARG A 40 -4.44 11.69 -0.81
C ARG A 40 -3.91 10.45 -1.51
N LYS A 41 -2.59 10.36 -1.65
CA LYS A 41 -1.91 9.19 -2.21
C LYS A 41 -1.49 8.23 -1.09
N PHE A 42 -1.57 6.94 -1.41
CA PHE A 42 -1.02 5.85 -0.62
C PHE A 42 -0.24 4.95 -1.57
N ARG A 43 1.01 4.62 -1.23
CA ARG A 43 1.83 3.72 -2.04
C ARG A 43 2.81 2.93 -1.19
N ILE A 44 3.35 1.87 -1.78
CA ILE A 44 4.32 1.00 -1.16
C ILE A 44 5.64 1.11 -1.92
N ILE A 45 6.76 1.20 -1.21
CA ILE A 45 8.10 1.29 -1.80
C ILE A 45 8.99 0.14 -1.29
N ASN A 46 10.07 -0.13 -2.01
CA ASN A 46 11.10 -1.12 -1.63
C ASN A 46 10.58 -2.53 -1.36
N ALA A 47 9.44 -2.90 -1.96
CA ALA A 47 8.95 -4.28 -1.91
C ALA A 47 9.95 -5.22 -2.59
N ASN A 48 10.26 -6.33 -1.94
CA ASN A 48 11.06 -7.39 -2.55
C ASN A 48 10.30 -8.06 -3.71
N ASN A 49 10.99 -8.88 -4.50
CA ASN A 49 10.41 -9.52 -5.70
C ASN A 49 9.25 -10.48 -5.37
N TYR A 50 9.29 -11.16 -4.22
CA TYR A 50 8.22 -12.04 -3.78
C TYR A 50 6.95 -11.24 -3.50
N VAL A 51 7.06 -10.16 -2.72
CA VAL A 51 5.94 -9.28 -2.39
C VAL A 51 5.35 -8.61 -3.65
N LYS A 52 6.21 -8.12 -4.56
CA LYS A 52 5.77 -7.58 -5.85
C LYS A 52 4.99 -8.61 -6.65
N ARG A 53 5.50 -9.84 -6.73
CA ARG A 53 4.83 -10.93 -7.43
C ARG A 53 3.45 -11.25 -6.84
N VAL A 54 3.32 -11.24 -5.52
CA VAL A 54 2.04 -11.45 -4.84
C VAL A 54 1.04 -10.32 -5.18
N ILE A 55 1.50 -9.07 -5.21
CA ILE A 55 0.68 -7.90 -5.59
C ILE A 55 0.22 -8.00 -7.06
N GLU A 56 1.12 -8.36 -7.97
CA GLU A 56 0.80 -8.56 -9.40
C GLU A 56 -0.23 -9.68 -9.61
N LEU A 57 -0.06 -10.82 -8.92
CA LEU A 57 -1.00 -11.94 -9.01
C LEU A 57 -2.39 -11.58 -8.47
N ALA A 58 -2.46 -10.61 -7.55
CA ALA A 58 -3.71 -10.05 -7.06
C ALA A 58 -4.27 -8.92 -7.95
N SER A 59 -3.56 -8.53 -9.02
CA SER A 59 -3.90 -7.40 -9.90
C SER A 59 -4.02 -6.08 -9.14
N LEU A 60 -3.13 -5.85 -8.17
CA LEU A 60 -3.14 -4.68 -7.30
C LEU A 60 -1.99 -3.69 -7.59
N GLU A 61 -1.16 -3.96 -8.59
CA GLU A 61 0.05 -3.20 -8.90
C GLU A 61 -0.22 -1.72 -9.20
N THR A 62 -1.30 -1.42 -9.92
CA THR A 62 -1.70 -0.05 -10.28
C THR A 62 -2.13 0.77 -9.07
N PHE A 63 -2.61 0.12 -8.00
CA PHE A 63 -3.06 0.80 -6.79
C PHE A 63 -1.92 0.97 -5.76
N LEU A 64 -1.01 0.00 -5.70
CA LEU A 64 -0.04 -0.09 -4.60
C LEU A 64 1.41 0.25 -5.00
N LEU A 65 1.76 0.13 -6.28
CA LEU A 65 3.15 0.22 -6.77
C LEU A 65 3.42 1.37 -7.76
N GLU A 66 2.40 2.07 -8.26
CA GLU A 66 2.60 3.17 -9.22
C GLU A 66 3.37 4.38 -8.63
N GLU A 67 4.18 5.03 -9.49
CA GLU A 67 5.14 6.11 -9.16
C GLU A 67 4.49 7.43 -8.73
#